data_AF-A0A449A968-F1
#
_entry.id   AF-A0A449A968-F1
#
_cell.length_a   1.000
_cell.length_b   1.000
_cell.length_c   1.000
_cell.angle_alpha   90.00
_cell.angle_beta   90.00
_cell.angle_gamma   90.00
#
_symmetry.space_group_name_H-M   'P 1'
#
loop_
_entity.id
_entity.type
_entity.pdbx_description
1 polymer ?
#
loop_
_entity_poly.entity_id
_entity_poly.type
_entity_poly.pdbx_seq_one_letter_code
_entity_poly.pdbx_strand_id
1 'polypeptide(L)'
;MKIAKDEIKENGKYPVISQDSDKLIQGYTDVKPIKIEKPIVIFGDHSCVFKYVDFDFVRGADGTKILNFNDKVITKYAYYFLLNTKVPSADKYERHFKYLKDIQILLPPIEHQEKIVNKVKNIEREIEILKEQQINLNEEINKIVKTYIN
;
A
#
# COMPACT_ATOMS: atom_id res chain seq x y z
N MET A 1 -16.63 8.32 -6.90
CA MET A 1 -17.55 8.12 -5.78
C MET A 1 -16.91 7.15 -4.80
N LYS A 2 -16.92 7.43 -3.50
CA LYS A 2 -16.53 6.42 -2.49
C LYS A 2 -17.71 5.51 -2.18
N ILE A 3 -17.43 4.31 -1.70
CA ILE A 3 -18.45 3.43 -1.13
C ILE A 3 -18.84 3.88 0.29
N ALA A 4 -20.07 3.59 0.71
CA ALA A 4 -20.52 3.84 2.08
C ALA A 4 -19.86 2.85 3.06
N LYS A 5 -19.65 3.24 4.33
CA LYS A 5 -18.88 2.43 5.29
C LYS A 5 -19.58 1.12 5.66
N ASP A 6 -20.91 1.17 5.74
CA ASP A 6 -21.81 0.04 6.03
C ASP A 6 -21.87 -0.99 4.89
N GLU A 7 -21.45 -0.62 3.69
CA GLU A 7 -21.33 -1.55 2.56
C GLU A 7 -19.95 -2.24 2.49
N ILE A 8 -19.01 -1.86 3.37
CA ILE A 8 -17.69 -2.50 3.48
C ILE A 8 -17.81 -3.66 4.46
N LYS A 9 -17.58 -4.87 3.95
CA LYS A 9 -17.72 -6.12 4.69
C LYS A 9 -16.37 -6.81 4.87
N GLU A 10 -16.33 -7.81 5.75
CA GLU A 10 -15.15 -8.67 5.89
C GLU A 10 -14.90 -9.54 4.66
N ASN A 11 -15.94 -9.88 3.90
CA ASN A 11 -15.88 -10.71 2.70
C ASN A 11 -16.68 -10.07 1.55
N GLY A 12 -16.24 -10.30 0.31
CA GLY A 12 -16.88 -9.79 -0.91
C GLY A 12 -15.99 -9.96 -2.14
N LYS A 13 -16.50 -9.61 -3.32
CA LYS A 13 -15.80 -9.83 -4.60
C LYS A 13 -14.61 -8.91 -4.84
N TYR A 14 -14.71 -7.65 -4.41
CA TYR A 14 -13.72 -6.63 -4.74
C TYR A 14 -13.14 -5.97 -3.48
N PRO A 15 -11.82 -5.79 -3.41
CA PRO A 15 -11.18 -5.13 -2.29
C PRO A 15 -11.48 -3.64 -2.27
N VAL A 16 -11.71 -3.10 -1.08
CA VAL A 16 -11.91 -1.67 -0.83
C VAL A 16 -10.60 -1.07 -0.35
N ILE A 17 -10.07 -0.09 -1.09
CA ILE A 17 -8.86 0.65 -0.70
C ILE A 17 -9.26 2.03 -0.17
N SER A 18 -8.88 2.30 1.07
CA SER A 18 -9.07 3.58 1.75
C SER A 18 -7.73 4.29 1.99
N GLN A 19 -7.80 5.46 2.61
CA GLN A 19 -6.63 6.23 3.02
C GLN A 19 -6.05 5.76 4.36
N ASP A 20 -6.62 4.75 5.02
CA ASP A 20 -6.16 4.33 6.35
C ASP A 20 -4.77 3.72 6.27
N SER A 21 -3.95 3.94 7.31
CA SER A 21 -2.55 3.48 7.38
C SER A 21 -2.40 2.00 7.66
N ASP A 22 -3.34 1.41 8.40
CA ASP A 22 -3.08 0.14 9.09
C ASP A 22 -3.16 -1.08 8.17
N LYS A 23 -3.86 -0.95 7.03
CA LYS A 23 -4.10 -2.04 6.10
C LYS A 23 -4.21 -1.55 4.66
N LEU A 24 -3.68 -2.35 3.73
CA LEU A 24 -3.84 -2.13 2.29
C LEU A 24 -5.34 -2.19 1.93
N ILE A 25 -5.99 -3.30 2.28
CA ILE A 25 -7.41 -3.57 2.03
C ILE A 25 -8.22 -3.28 3.29
N GLN A 26 -9.16 -2.34 3.21
CA GLN A 26 -10.02 -1.97 4.34
C GLN A 26 -11.08 -3.03 4.62
N GLY A 27 -11.55 -3.69 3.57
CA GLY A 27 -12.57 -4.73 3.55
C GLY A 27 -12.95 -5.00 2.11
N TYR A 28 -14.13 -5.57 1.90
CA TYR A 28 -14.59 -6.00 0.58
C TYR A 28 -16.03 -5.57 0.31
N THR A 29 -16.38 -5.58 -0.98
CA THR A 29 -17.72 -5.26 -1.45
C THR A 29 -18.00 -5.96 -2.78
N ASP A 30 -19.28 -6.10 -3.13
CA ASP A 30 -19.73 -6.61 -4.43
C ASP A 30 -20.04 -5.49 -5.42
N VAL A 31 -19.92 -4.23 -5.00
CA VAL A 31 -20.05 -3.06 -5.88
C VAL A 31 -18.97 -3.08 -6.95
N LYS A 32 -19.34 -2.67 -8.17
CA LYS A 32 -18.44 -2.65 -9.33
C LYS A 32 -17.14 -1.87 -9.02
N PRO A 33 -15.96 -2.46 -9.28
CA PRO A 33 -14.69 -1.82 -8.99
C PRO A 33 -14.31 -0.80 -10.06
N ILE A 34 -13.34 0.04 -9.70
CA ILE A 34 -12.48 0.72 -10.66
C ILE A 34 -11.60 -0.34 -11.30
N LYS A 35 -11.73 -0.48 -12.62
CA LYS A 35 -10.85 -1.34 -13.42
C LYS A 35 -9.53 -0.62 -13.66
N ILE A 36 -8.41 -1.31 -13.43
CA ILE A 36 -7.08 -0.78 -13.73
C ILE A 36 -6.40 -1.64 -14.80
N GLU A 37 -5.79 -0.98 -15.78
CA GLU A 37 -5.10 -1.67 -16.89
C GLU A 37 -3.63 -1.94 -16.58
N LYS A 38 -3.06 -1.15 -15.66
CA LYS A 38 -1.69 -1.28 -15.18
C LYS A 38 -1.63 -0.93 -13.69
N PRO A 39 -0.60 -1.39 -12.97
CA PRO A 39 -0.45 -1.04 -11.57
C PRO A 39 -0.40 0.47 -11.34
N ILE A 40 -0.98 0.90 -10.22
CA ILE A 40 -1.07 2.29 -9.79
C ILE A 40 -0.51 2.49 -8.39
N VAL A 41 -0.30 3.76 -8.01
CA VAL A 41 -0.09 4.14 -6.61
C VAL A 41 -1.30 4.92 -6.12
N ILE A 42 -1.77 4.59 -4.93
CA ILE A 42 -2.80 5.33 -4.22
C ILE A 42 -2.14 6.18 -3.15
N PHE A 43 -2.51 7.45 -3.08
CA PHE A 43 -2.11 8.38 -2.02
C PHE A 43 -3.29 8.77 -1.13
N GLY A 44 -3.09 8.66 0.17
CA GLY A 44 -4.02 9.17 1.17
C GLY A 44 -3.82 10.66 1.40
N ASP A 45 -4.75 11.48 0.91
CA ASP A 45 -4.66 12.95 0.99
C ASP A 45 -4.62 13.48 2.42
N HIS A 46 -5.17 12.74 3.41
CA HIS A 46 -5.08 13.11 4.82
C HIS A 46 -3.99 12.38 5.61
N SER A 47 -3.72 11.11 5.28
CA SER A 47 -2.81 10.26 6.04
C SER A 47 -1.39 10.25 5.48
N CYS A 48 -1.18 10.83 4.30
CA CYS A 48 0.06 10.79 3.53
C CYS A 48 0.57 9.38 3.19
N VAL A 49 -0.27 8.35 3.31
CA VAL A 49 0.13 6.95 3.03
C VAL A 49 0.13 6.66 1.53
N PHE A 50 1.12 5.87 1.10
CA PHE A 50 1.19 5.35 -0.25
C PHE A 50 0.86 3.86 -0.27
N LYS A 51 0.01 3.44 -1.20
CA LYS A 51 -0.37 2.04 -1.41
C LYS A 51 -0.12 1.66 -2.86
N TYR A 52 0.60 0.58 -3.10
CA TYR A 52 0.73 -0.01 -4.43
C TYR A 52 -0.46 -0.93 -4.70
N VAL A 53 -1.10 -0.78 -5.86
CA VAL A 53 -2.28 -1.58 -6.24
C VAL A 53 -2.13 -2.04 -7.69
N ASP A 54 -2.22 -3.36 -7.88
CA ASP A 54 -2.14 -4.06 -9.17
C ASP A 54 -3.38 -4.93 -9.45
N PHE A 55 -4.47 -4.68 -8.73
CA PHE A 55 -5.76 -5.33 -8.88
C PHE A 55 -6.90 -4.31 -8.92
N ASP A 56 -8.04 -4.72 -9.48
CA ASP A 56 -9.25 -3.90 -9.49
C ASP A 56 -9.78 -3.68 -8.07
N PHE A 57 -10.22 -2.45 -7.77
CA PHE A 57 -10.58 -2.08 -6.40
C PHE A 57 -11.73 -1.07 -6.34
N VAL A 58 -12.34 -0.94 -5.16
CA VAL A 58 -13.34 0.08 -4.86
C VAL A 58 -12.74 1.14 -3.94
N ARG A 59 -13.08 2.41 -4.17
CA ARG A 59 -12.59 3.52 -3.34
C ARG A 59 -13.37 3.59 -2.01
N GLY A 60 -12.66 3.43 -0.89
CA GLY A 60 -13.23 3.50 0.47
C GLY A 60 -13.36 4.92 1.06
N ALA A 61 -12.62 5.90 0.52
CA ALA A 61 -12.61 7.26 1.07
C ALA A 61 -12.40 8.36 0.01
N ASP A 62 -12.93 9.56 0.25
CA ASP A 62 -12.98 10.65 -0.74
C ASP A 62 -11.61 11.24 -1.10
N GLY A 63 -10.71 11.35 -0.12
CA GLY A 63 -9.32 11.81 -0.31
C GLY A 63 -8.38 10.74 -0.87
N THR A 64 -8.88 9.61 -1.38
CA THR A 64 -8.04 8.62 -2.07
C THR A 64 -7.65 9.18 -3.44
N LYS A 65 -6.37 9.50 -3.63
CA LYS A 65 -5.83 9.99 -4.91
C LYS A 65 -5.17 8.85 -5.67
N ILE A 66 -5.53 8.70 -6.95
CA ILE A 66 -4.92 7.71 -7.84
C ILE A 66 -3.79 8.39 -8.61
N LEU A 67 -2.59 7.85 -8.49
CA LEU A 67 -1.39 8.29 -9.19
C LEU A 67 -1.11 7.29 -10.32
N ASN A 68 -1.21 7.78 -11.55
CA ASN A 68 -0.82 7.07 -12.75
C ASN A 68 0.52 7.61 -13.23
N PHE A 69 1.36 6.72 -13.77
CA PHE A 69 2.63 7.10 -14.34
C PHE A 69 2.65 6.82 -15.84
N ASN A 70 3.40 7.62 -16.58
CA ASN A 70 3.64 7.39 -18.00
C ASN A 70 4.63 6.24 -18.19
N ASP A 71 4.83 5.82 -19.44
CA ASP A 71 5.59 4.60 -19.74
C ASP A 71 7.11 4.74 -19.56
N LYS A 72 7.60 5.94 -19.19
CA LYS A 72 8.99 6.16 -18.79
C LYS A 72 9.26 5.81 -17.33
N VAL A 73 8.24 5.47 -16.56
CA VAL A 73 8.31 5.24 -15.13
C VAL A 73 7.68 3.88 -14.79
N ILE A 74 8.46 3.00 -14.15
CA ILE A 74 7.93 1.77 -13.57
C ILE A 74 7.14 2.15 -12.31
N THR A 75 5.84 1.83 -12.26
CA THR A 75 4.99 2.18 -11.12
C THR A 75 5.57 1.70 -9.79
N LYS A 76 6.13 0.49 -9.73
CA LYS A 76 6.72 -0.06 -8.51
C LYS A 76 7.98 0.72 -8.08
N TYR A 77 8.77 1.23 -9.02
CA TYR A 77 9.88 2.14 -8.71
C TYR A 77 9.35 3.44 -8.10
N ALA A 78 8.36 4.07 -8.74
CA ALA A 78 7.75 5.30 -8.22
C ALA A 78 7.16 5.09 -6.83
N TYR A 79 6.53 3.93 -6.58
CA TYR A 79 6.05 3.56 -5.26
C TYR A 79 7.17 3.55 -4.21
N TYR A 80 8.28 2.85 -4.48
CA TYR A 80 9.41 2.82 -3.55
C TYR A 80 10.04 4.20 -3.35
N PHE A 81 10.13 5.02 -4.39
CA PHE A 81 10.60 6.40 -4.27
C PHE A 81 9.67 7.23 -3.37
N LEU A 82 8.36 7.13 -3.57
CA LEU A 82 7.35 7.86 -2.81
C LEU A 82 7.32 7.45 -1.33
N LEU A 83 7.51 6.17 -1.01
CA LEU A 83 7.65 5.70 0.37
C LEU A 83 8.81 6.37 1.14
N ASN A 84 9.85 6.78 0.42
CA ASN A 84 11.02 7.46 0.98
C ASN A 84 10.93 8.98 0.87
N THR A 85 9.81 9.51 0.37
CA THR A 85 9.62 10.94 0.20
C THR A 85 8.96 11.54 1.43
N LYS A 86 9.52 12.62 1.97
CA LYS A 86 8.90 13.40 3.04
C LYS A 86 7.80 14.29 2.45
N VAL A 87 6.55 14.00 2.75
CA VAL A 87 5.42 14.88 2.41
C VAL A 87 5.37 16.04 3.41
N PRO A 88 5.42 17.30 2.95
CA PRO A 88 5.33 18.46 3.83
C PRO A 88 4.05 18.48 4.68
N SER A 89 4.20 18.95 5.92
CA SER A 89 3.13 19.09 6.91
C SER A 89 2.39 17.80 7.26
N ALA A 90 2.96 16.61 7.05
CA ALA A 90 2.28 15.33 7.26
C ALA A 90 1.75 15.11 8.71
N ASP A 91 2.21 15.91 9.67
CA ASP A 91 1.74 15.98 11.06
C ASP A 91 0.45 16.79 11.25
N LYS A 92 0.02 17.55 10.24
CA LYS A 92 -1.15 18.44 10.31
C LYS A 92 -2.39 17.76 9.74
N TYR A 93 -3.55 18.06 10.34
CA TYR A 93 -4.84 17.62 9.81
C TYR A 93 -5.27 18.52 8.63
N GLU A 94 -4.70 18.29 7.44
CA GLU A 94 -5.10 18.97 6.21
C GLU A 94 -5.08 18.05 4.99
N ARG A 95 -5.27 18.60 3.79
CA ARG A 95 -5.12 17.89 2.51
C ARG A 95 -3.72 18.11 1.97
N HIS A 96 -2.96 17.04 1.79
CA HIS A 96 -1.55 17.08 1.44
C HIS A 96 -1.27 16.90 -0.06
N PHE A 97 -2.29 16.59 -0.87
CA PHE A 97 -2.10 16.38 -2.31
C PHE A 97 -1.54 17.61 -3.02
N LYS A 98 -1.75 18.82 -2.48
CA LYS A 98 -1.11 20.05 -2.97
C LYS A 98 0.42 19.95 -2.94
N TYR A 99 1.00 19.44 -1.86
CA TYR A 99 2.45 19.32 -1.72
C TYR A 99 3.00 18.17 -2.56
N LEU A 100 2.24 17.08 -2.72
CA LEU A 100 2.67 15.94 -3.52
C LEU A 100 2.90 16.30 -4.99
N LYS A 101 2.11 17.24 -5.54
CA LYS A 101 2.27 17.69 -6.93
C LYS A 101 3.59 18.40 -7.20
N ASP A 102 4.19 18.99 -6.16
CA ASP A 102 5.42 19.77 -6.27
C ASP A 102 6.67 18.90 -6.04
N ILE A 103 6.48 17.64 -5.65
CA ILE A 103 7.58 16.69 -5.44
C ILE A 103 8.17 16.28 -6.79
N GLN A 104 9.47 16.51 -6.96
CA GLN A 104 10.22 16.03 -8.12
C GLN A 104 10.69 14.59 -7.89
N ILE A 105 10.29 13.69 -8.77
CA ILE A 105 10.75 12.30 -8.77
C ILE A 105 12.07 12.22 -9.54
N LEU A 106 13.11 11.68 -8.91
CA LEU A 106 14.35 11.34 -9.62
C LEU A 106 14.04 10.20 -10.58
N LEU A 107 14.26 10.41 -11.87
CA LEU A 107 13.89 9.44 -12.90
C LEU A 107 15.12 8.89 -13.62
N PRO A 108 15.74 7.81 -13.09
CA PRO A 108 16.83 7.15 -13.79
C PRO A 108 16.30 6.36 -15.02
N PRO A 109 17.19 5.91 -15.93
CA PRO A 109 16.80 5.05 -17.04
C PRO A 109 16.01 3.81 -16.60
N ILE A 110 15.13 3.28 -17.45
CA ILE A 110 14.25 2.14 -17.15
C ILE A 110 15.05 0.95 -16.58
N GLU A 111 16.18 0.60 -17.17
CA GLU A 111 17.03 -0.49 -16.70
C GLU A 111 17.48 -0.31 -15.23
N HIS A 112 17.76 0.93 -14.82
CA HIS A 112 18.12 1.23 -13.43
C HIS A 112 16.90 1.16 -12.51
N GLN A 113 15.73 1.59 -12.97
CA GLN A 113 14.48 1.43 -12.21
C GLN A 113 14.20 -0.07 -11.95
N GLU A 114 14.38 -0.93 -12.95
CA GLU A 114 14.23 -2.39 -12.82
C GLU A 114 15.22 -2.97 -11.80
N LYS A 115 16.50 -2.58 -11.88
CA LYS A 115 17.53 -3.00 -10.92
C LYS A 115 17.14 -2.62 -9.48
N ILE A 116 16.63 -1.41 -9.28
CA ILE A 116 16.15 -0.95 -7.96
C ILE A 116 14.98 -1.82 -7.50
N VAL A 117 13.96 -1.99 -8.35
CA VAL A 117 12.77 -2.77 -8.02
C VAL A 117 13.14 -4.21 -7.65
N ASN A 118 14.00 -4.85 -8.43
CA ASN A 118 14.41 -6.23 -8.16
C ASN A 118 15.18 -6.37 -6.85
N LYS A 119 16.11 -5.44 -6.56
CA LYS A 119 16.85 -5.45 -5.28
C LYS A 119 15.92 -5.26 -4.08
N VAL A 120 14.99 -4.29 -4.16
CA VAL A 120 14.04 -4.03 -3.06
C VAL A 120 13.10 -5.22 -2.87
N LYS A 121 12.56 -5.81 -3.96
CA LYS A 121 11.71 -7.01 -3.88
C LYS A 121 12.41 -8.19 -3.22
N ASN A 122 13.70 -8.41 -3.50
CA ASN A 122 14.45 -9.49 -2.87
C ASN A 122 14.54 -9.30 -1.35
N ILE A 123 14.77 -8.05 -0.89
CA ILE A 123 14.79 -7.70 0.53
C ILE A 123 13.39 -7.86 1.14
N GLU A 124 12.33 -7.39 0.47
CA GLU A 124 10.95 -7.57 0.94
C GLU A 124 10.60 -9.06 1.13
N ARG A 125 11.01 -9.91 0.19
CA ARG A 125 10.83 -11.37 0.28
C ARG A 125 11.56 -11.96 1.50
N GLU A 126 12.79 -11.52 1.76
CA GLU A 126 13.54 -11.96 2.93
C GLU A 126 12.86 -11.53 4.24
N ILE A 127 12.35 -10.30 4.29
CA ILE A 127 11.55 -9.81 5.43
C ILE A 127 10.32 -10.69 5.67
N GLU A 128 9.61 -11.10 4.62
CA GLU A 128 8.44 -11.99 4.73
C GLU A 128 8.81 -13.35 5.33
N ILE A 129 9.89 -13.97 4.84
CA ILE A 129 10.39 -15.25 5.36
C ILE A 129 10.76 -15.12 6.84
N LEU A 130 11.48 -14.06 7.22
CA LEU A 130 11.88 -13.83 8.61
C LEU A 130 10.68 -13.59 9.54
N LYS A 131 9.64 -12.91 9.06
CA LYS A 131 8.38 -12.72 9.82
C LYS A 131 7.66 -14.04 10.05
N GLU A 132 7.60 -14.92 9.05
CA GLU A 132 7.00 -16.25 9.21
C GLU A 132 7.77 -17.09 10.24
N GLN A 133 9.10 -17.07 10.17
CA GLN A 133 9.95 -17.72 11.17
C GLN A 133 9.70 -17.18 12.59
N GLN A 134 9.56 -15.86 12.74
CA GLN A 134 9.24 -15.23 14.01
C GLN A 134 7.89 -15.71 14.56
N ILE A 135 6.87 -15.85 13.71
CA ILE A 135 5.55 -16.38 14.10
C ILE A 135 5.69 -17.81 14.62
N ASN A 136 6.38 -18.67 13.89
CA ASN A 136 6.58 -20.08 14.27
C ASN A 136 7.31 -20.20 15.62
N LEU A 137 8.36 -19.42 15.84
CA LEU A 137 9.09 -19.40 17.12
C LEU A 137 8.19 -18.92 18.29
N ASN A 138 7.33 -17.93 18.05
CA ASN A 138 6.37 -17.47 19.06
C ASN A 138 5.34 -18.57 19.41
N GLU A 139 4.91 -19.38 18.44
CA GLU A 139 4.05 -20.53 18.70
C GLU A 139 4.75 -21.61 19.53
N GLU A 140 6.04 -21.87 19.27
CA GLU A 140 6.86 -22.79 20.06
C GLU A 140 6.98 -22.32 21.51
N ILE A 141 7.29 -21.03 21.73
CA ILE A 141 7.31 -20.43 23.07
C ILE A 141 5.97 -20.67 23.78
N ASN A 142 4.85 -20.41 23.10
CA ASN A 142 3.52 -20.60 23.68
C ASN A 142 3.23 -22.07 24.02
N LYS A 143 3.70 -23.03 23.21
CA LYS A 143 3.58 -24.47 23.50
C LYS A 143 4.39 -24.87 24.73
N ILE A 144 5.64 -24.39 24.82
CA ILE A 144 6.51 -24.65 25.98
C ILE A 144 5.85 -24.13 27.25
N VAL A 145 5.41 -22.87 27.27
CA VAL A 145 4.75 -22.26 28.43
C VAL A 145 3.53 -23.09 28.87
N LYS A 146 2.68 -23.53 27.93
CA LYS A 146 1.52 -24.37 28.22
C LYS A 146 1.86 -25.75 28.79
N THR A 147 3.04 -26.29 28.49
CA THR A 147 3.49 -27.59 29.00
C THR A 147 3.79 -27.56 30.50
N TYR A 148 4.17 -26.39 31.05
CA TYR A 148 4.55 -26.25 32.47
C TYR A 148 3.46 -25.61 33.35
N ILE A 149 2.33 -25.22 32.76
CA ILE A 149 1.21 -24.57 33.48
C ILE A 149 -0.01 -25.52 33.58
N ASN A 150 -0.02 -26.62 32.84
CA ASN A 150 -0.98 -27.72 32.99
C ASN A 150 -0.31 -28.92 33.70
#